data_AF-A0AAD6VMG1-F1
#
_entry.id   AF-A0AAD6VMG1-F1
#
_cell.length_a   1.000
_cell.length_b   1.000
_cell.length_c   1.000
_cell.angle_alpha   90.00
_cell.angle_beta   90.00
_cell.angle_gamma   90.00
#
_symmetry.space_group_name_H-M   'P 1'
#
loop_
_entity.id
_entity.type
_entity.pdbx_description
1 polymer ?
#
loop_
_entity_poly.entity_id
_entity_poly.type
_entity_poly.pdbx_seq_one_letter_code
_entity_poly.pdbx_strand_id
1 'polypeptide(L)'
;MLTRWLARPSLRVSRPTISAPRCSCSRSLPRRISTIPLHQRLHAGLRIRHYSEAAKTRLEEEGVPLHVRKRLALGPSSQAHTQNSGPTTAALLAYAEAHWLPPAVVPTGWSVRWRDWDYLLTLFAYSPYFLRLPQIEMLVNVKYAIPGEVRPIMYSDAREALVFLIDRPLPGHEDEDGARQTEEENAAGAAEVFYLNCRTFDLYMYDIAHAENAPDTIEELVRLIGTAPTPADVPLMPLTPDPDGAAALQRILDRDASVIPVLARDFLAYTPRATEPAEELVSADEADAARRDRLADAIRTARGYIKETEEELVADEKESMALREAAGGAGLHENEGLKLDERAHLQMRAALEESKAKLGELEQMWTTRYGEWHETKSQNA
;
A
#
# COMPACT_ATOMS: atom_id res chain seq x y z
N MET A 1 24.32 -58.78 -49.86
CA MET A 1 25.25 -57.81 -50.46
C MET A 1 24.53 -56.49 -50.70
N LEU A 2 25.02 -55.42 -50.06
CA LEU A 2 24.97 -53.99 -50.43
C LEU A 2 23.62 -53.26 -50.67
N THR A 3 23.17 -52.58 -49.62
CA THR A 3 22.96 -51.11 -49.47
C THR A 3 22.64 -50.21 -50.67
N ARG A 4 21.59 -49.37 -50.52
CA ARG A 4 21.71 -47.89 -50.53
C ARG A 4 20.40 -47.19 -50.13
N TRP A 5 20.44 -46.55 -48.95
CA TRP A 5 19.51 -45.49 -48.53
C TRP A 5 20.08 -44.14 -48.94
N LEU A 6 19.27 -43.27 -49.55
CA LEU A 6 19.64 -41.87 -49.84
C LEU A 6 19.14 -40.97 -48.70
N ALA A 7 20.10 -40.37 -47.98
CA ALA A 7 19.85 -39.34 -46.98
C ALA A 7 19.68 -37.97 -47.66
N ARG A 8 18.68 -37.19 -47.21
CA ARG A 8 18.52 -35.76 -47.54
C ARG A 8 19.44 -34.92 -46.65
N PRO A 9 20.08 -33.85 -47.17
CA PRO A 9 20.91 -32.96 -46.36
C PRO A 9 20.03 -31.96 -45.58
N SER A 10 20.30 -31.84 -44.28
CA SER A 10 19.77 -30.80 -43.40
C SER A 10 20.59 -29.52 -43.57
N LEU A 11 19.98 -28.47 -44.13
CA LEU A 11 20.53 -27.11 -44.12
C LEU A 11 20.34 -26.50 -42.73
N ARG A 12 21.42 -26.40 -41.95
CA ARG A 12 21.46 -25.57 -40.74
C ARG A 12 21.70 -24.12 -41.13
N VAL A 13 20.70 -23.27 -40.88
CA VAL A 13 20.84 -21.82 -40.89
C VAL A 13 21.45 -21.40 -39.56
N SER A 14 22.68 -20.88 -39.59
CA SER A 14 23.36 -20.28 -38.45
C SER A 14 22.70 -18.94 -38.12
N ARG A 15 22.09 -18.81 -36.93
CA ARG A 15 21.62 -17.51 -36.42
C ARG A 15 22.80 -16.73 -35.78
N PRO A 16 22.89 -15.42 -35.97
CA PRO A 16 23.95 -14.61 -35.37
C PRO A 16 23.74 -14.46 -33.86
N THR A 17 24.81 -14.68 -33.10
CA THR A 17 24.87 -14.42 -31.66
C THR A 17 25.08 -12.92 -31.45
N ILE A 18 24.05 -12.20 -31.01
CA ILE A 18 24.20 -10.83 -30.52
C ILE A 18 24.70 -10.92 -29.08
N SER A 19 25.92 -10.45 -28.82
CA SER A 19 26.44 -10.31 -27.46
C SER A 19 26.02 -8.95 -26.88
N ALA A 20 25.36 -8.99 -25.73
CA ALA A 20 25.12 -7.83 -24.87
C ALA A 20 26.18 -7.80 -23.75
N PRO A 21 26.57 -6.62 -23.23
CA PRO A 21 27.59 -6.50 -22.20
C PRO A 21 27.13 -7.10 -20.87
N ARG A 22 28.03 -7.86 -20.23
CA ARG A 22 27.79 -8.60 -18.99
C ARG A 22 27.63 -7.66 -17.78
N CYS A 23 26.53 -7.80 -17.04
CA CYS A 23 26.42 -7.39 -15.64
C CYS A 23 26.97 -8.52 -14.75
N SER A 24 27.81 -8.17 -13.78
CA SER A 24 28.48 -9.10 -12.86
C SER A 24 27.61 -9.40 -11.64
N CYS A 25 26.64 -10.29 -11.79
CA CYS A 25 25.97 -10.94 -10.66
C CYS A 25 26.05 -12.45 -10.87
N SER A 26 27.12 -13.05 -10.35
CA SER A 26 27.41 -14.48 -10.42
C SER A 26 26.89 -15.21 -9.18
N ARG A 27 25.71 -15.83 -9.29
CA ARG A 27 25.45 -17.13 -8.66
C ARG A 27 24.81 -18.03 -9.71
N SER A 28 25.51 -19.11 -10.04
CA SER A 28 25.17 -20.06 -11.10
C SER A 28 23.97 -20.93 -10.70
N LEU A 29 22.90 -20.91 -11.48
CA LEU A 29 21.85 -21.94 -11.46
C LEU A 29 21.87 -22.75 -12.77
N PRO A 30 21.63 -24.08 -12.71
CA PRO A 30 21.73 -24.95 -13.87
C PRO A 30 20.62 -24.68 -14.90
N ARG A 31 21.03 -24.67 -16.18
CA ARG A 31 20.20 -24.38 -17.35
C ARG A 31 19.20 -25.50 -17.65
N ARG A 32 17.92 -25.27 -17.39
CA ARG A 32 16.77 -25.48 -18.29
C ARG A 32 15.46 -25.26 -17.53
N ILE A 33 14.56 -24.47 -18.11
CA ILE A 33 13.08 -24.46 -18.06
C ILE A 33 12.60 -23.01 -18.25
N SER A 34 11.57 -22.85 -19.09
CA SER A 34 11.08 -21.65 -19.77
C SER A 34 10.31 -20.63 -18.91
N THR A 35 10.49 -20.61 -17.59
CA THR A 35 9.73 -19.75 -16.65
C THR A 35 10.51 -18.55 -16.12
N ILE A 36 11.79 -18.43 -16.49
CA ILE A 36 12.65 -17.26 -16.21
C ILE A 36 12.05 -15.91 -16.69
N PRO A 37 11.23 -15.80 -17.77
CA PRO A 37 10.77 -14.50 -18.24
C PRO A 37 9.85 -13.75 -17.29
N LEU A 38 9.01 -14.40 -16.48
CA LEU A 38 8.04 -13.66 -15.65
C LEU A 38 8.73 -13.00 -14.45
N HIS A 39 9.50 -13.77 -13.69
CA HIS A 39 10.27 -13.27 -12.55
C HIS A 39 11.35 -12.24 -12.98
N GLN A 40 12.01 -12.45 -14.12
CA GLN A 40 12.94 -11.44 -14.65
C GLN A 40 12.23 -10.22 -15.25
N ARG A 41 11.01 -10.32 -15.80
CA ARG A 41 10.24 -9.12 -16.24
C ARG A 41 9.68 -8.35 -15.06
N LEU A 42 9.38 -9.02 -13.96
CA LEU A 42 8.97 -8.42 -12.69
C LEU A 42 10.13 -7.65 -12.03
N HIS A 43 11.37 -8.17 -12.09
CA HIS A 43 12.55 -7.46 -11.58
C HIS A 43 13.20 -6.48 -12.57
N ALA A 44 13.13 -6.72 -13.89
CA ALA A 44 13.80 -5.91 -14.91
C ALA A 44 12.88 -4.85 -15.54
N GLY A 45 11.98 -4.26 -14.74
CA GLY A 45 11.14 -3.11 -15.10
C GLY A 45 11.81 -2.24 -16.16
N LEU A 46 11.30 -2.40 -17.38
CA LEU A 46 11.87 -1.88 -18.60
C LEU A 46 12.06 -0.37 -18.47
N ARG A 47 13.31 0.06 -18.69
CA ARG A 47 13.72 1.44 -18.90
C ARG A 47 12.97 1.98 -20.13
N ILE A 48 11.77 2.52 -19.94
CA ILE A 48 11.03 3.22 -21.00
C ILE A 48 11.71 4.57 -21.23
N ARG A 49 12.10 4.82 -22.48
CA ARG A 49 12.77 6.04 -22.92
C ARG A 49 11.85 7.25 -22.76
N HIS A 50 12.48 8.36 -22.35
CA HIS A 50 11.95 9.71 -22.24
C HIS A 50 10.89 10.09 -23.29
N TYR A 51 9.79 10.70 -22.82
CA TYR A 51 9.00 11.65 -23.59
C TYR A 51 8.67 12.89 -22.74
N SER A 52 8.53 14.01 -23.45
CA SER A 52 8.94 15.37 -23.06
C SER A 52 7.92 16.22 -22.31
N GLU A 53 8.48 17.17 -21.57
CA GLU A 53 7.97 18.50 -21.18
C GLU A 53 6.78 19.03 -22.01
N ALA A 54 5.58 19.07 -21.41
CA ALA A 54 4.51 20.02 -21.75
C ALA A 54 3.35 19.93 -20.75
N ALA A 55 3.50 20.49 -19.54
CA ALA A 55 2.36 20.71 -18.62
C ALA A 55 2.66 21.75 -17.53
N LYS A 56 3.29 22.89 -17.86
CA LYS A 56 3.75 23.87 -16.86
C LYS A 56 3.25 25.31 -17.01
N THR A 57 2.12 25.55 -17.67
CA THR A 57 1.57 26.92 -17.76
C THR A 57 0.05 26.91 -17.80
N ARG A 58 -0.61 27.04 -16.63
CA ARG A 58 -2.03 27.47 -16.59
C ARG A 58 -2.58 28.02 -15.27
N LEU A 59 -1.74 28.50 -14.34
CA LEU A 59 -2.23 29.05 -13.06
C LEU A 59 -1.73 30.48 -12.73
N GLU A 60 -1.09 31.16 -13.69
CA GLU A 60 -0.56 32.51 -13.45
C GLU A 60 -1.47 33.67 -13.87
N GLU A 61 -2.60 33.42 -14.55
CA GLU A 61 -3.36 34.51 -15.21
C GLU A 61 -4.48 35.16 -14.39
N GLU A 62 -4.84 34.65 -13.20
CA GLU A 62 -5.93 35.25 -12.43
C GLU A 62 -5.40 35.87 -11.13
N GLY A 63 -5.28 37.21 -11.15
CA GLY A 63 -4.77 38.06 -10.07
C GLY A 63 -5.61 38.01 -8.79
N VAL A 64 -5.49 36.91 -8.05
CA VAL A 64 -6.13 36.71 -6.74
C VAL A 64 -5.20 37.16 -5.61
N PRO A 65 -5.67 37.99 -4.65
CA PRO A 65 -4.87 38.44 -3.51
C PRO A 65 -4.34 37.29 -2.63
N LEU A 66 -3.12 37.44 -2.12
CA LEU A 66 -2.36 36.41 -1.39
C LEU A 66 -3.10 35.81 -0.17
N HIS A 67 -3.90 36.62 0.53
CA HIS A 67 -4.68 36.20 1.70
C HIS A 67 -5.87 35.29 1.35
N VAL A 68 -6.47 35.46 0.16
CA VAL A 68 -7.57 34.60 -0.34
C VAL A 68 -7.03 33.23 -0.77
N ARG A 69 -5.80 33.17 -1.30
CA ARG A 69 -5.11 31.91 -1.63
C ARG A 69 -4.81 31.07 -0.39
N LYS A 70 -4.43 31.70 0.74
CA LYS A 70 -4.16 30.98 1.99
C LYS A 70 -5.42 30.45 2.68
N ARG A 71 -6.56 31.14 2.56
CA ARG A 71 -7.83 30.72 3.17
C ARG A 71 -8.51 29.55 2.42
N LEU A 72 -8.29 29.42 1.11
CA LEU A 72 -8.74 28.26 0.32
C LEU A 72 -7.86 27.01 0.51
N ALA A 73 -6.62 27.16 0.95
CA ALA A 73 -5.71 26.04 1.21
C ALA A 73 -5.96 25.30 2.55
N LEU A 74 -6.79 25.87 3.44
CA LEU A 74 -7.01 25.36 4.81
C LEU A 74 -8.49 25.08 5.14
N GLY A 75 -9.34 24.92 4.13
CA GLY A 75 -10.73 24.49 4.34
C GLY A 75 -10.81 23.08 4.95
N PRO A 76 -11.79 22.79 5.83
CA PRO A 76 -11.93 21.47 6.43
C PRO A 76 -12.53 20.50 5.40
N SER A 77 -11.68 19.93 4.56
CA SER A 77 -11.97 18.71 3.81
C SER A 77 -11.40 17.52 4.60
N SER A 78 -12.02 17.25 5.75
CA SER A 78 -11.77 16.02 6.50
C SER A 78 -12.33 14.84 5.69
N GLN A 79 -11.47 13.84 5.43
CA GLN A 79 -11.73 12.47 4.96
C GLN A 79 -11.37 12.04 3.51
N ALA A 80 -10.93 12.90 2.57
CA ALA A 80 -10.75 12.44 1.18
C ALA A 80 -9.32 12.42 0.60
N HIS A 81 -8.25 12.78 1.32
CA HIS A 81 -6.92 12.98 0.70
C HIS A 81 -5.73 12.19 1.29
N THR A 82 -5.95 11.31 2.28
CA THR A 82 -4.91 10.40 2.78
C THR A 82 -4.83 9.06 2.05
N GLN A 83 -5.68 8.81 1.06
CA GLN A 83 -5.74 7.56 0.28
C GLN A 83 -4.62 7.41 -0.78
N ASN A 84 -3.70 8.37 -0.89
CA ASN A 84 -2.81 8.51 -2.06
C ASN A 84 -1.45 7.86 -1.91
N SER A 85 -1.25 7.00 -0.93
CA SER A 85 0.03 6.33 -0.76
C SER A 85 -0.21 4.92 -0.27
N GLY A 86 0.40 3.93 -0.91
CA GLY A 86 0.39 2.57 -0.38
C GLY A 86 0.80 2.52 1.09
N PRO A 87 0.36 1.46 1.79
CA PRO A 87 0.86 1.23 3.14
C PRO A 87 2.39 1.27 3.07
N THR A 88 3.01 2.05 3.96
CA THR A 88 4.46 1.98 4.12
C THR A 88 4.82 0.55 4.51
N THR A 89 6.06 0.12 4.27
CA THR A 89 6.57 -1.16 4.77
C THR A 89 6.24 -1.35 6.25
N ALA A 90 6.43 -0.31 7.06
CA ALA A 90 6.08 -0.31 8.48
C ALA A 90 4.57 -0.45 8.74
N ALA A 91 3.72 0.25 7.99
CA ALA A 91 2.26 0.15 8.15
C ALA A 91 1.72 -1.23 7.75
N LEU A 92 2.26 -1.82 6.67
CA LEU A 92 1.91 -3.17 6.26
C LEU A 92 2.33 -4.19 7.31
N LEU A 93 3.54 -4.07 7.88
CA LEU A 93 4.01 -4.93 8.96
C LEU A 93 3.14 -4.79 10.21
N ALA A 94 2.82 -3.57 10.62
CA ALA A 94 1.93 -3.32 11.76
C ALA A 94 0.53 -3.91 11.51
N TYR A 95 0.00 -3.80 10.30
CA TYR A 95 -1.27 -4.43 9.92
C TYR A 95 -1.19 -5.95 10.02
N ALA A 96 -0.15 -6.55 9.43
CA ALA A 96 0.10 -7.98 9.45
C ALA A 96 0.20 -8.53 10.89
N GLU A 97 0.98 -7.87 11.75
CA GLU A 97 1.16 -8.25 13.15
C GLU A 97 -0.15 -8.14 13.95
N ALA A 98 -1.03 -7.21 13.60
CA ALA A 98 -2.30 -7.00 14.29
C ALA A 98 -3.45 -7.90 13.79
N HIS A 99 -3.47 -8.27 12.50
CA HIS A 99 -4.65 -8.89 11.86
C HIS A 99 -4.42 -10.31 11.34
N TRP A 100 -3.17 -10.75 11.15
CA TRP A 100 -2.84 -12.09 10.67
C TRP A 100 -2.46 -12.97 11.86
N LEU A 101 -3.48 -13.59 12.45
CA LEU A 101 -3.32 -14.43 13.63
C LEU A 101 -2.42 -15.63 13.30
N PRO A 102 -1.28 -15.78 13.98
CA PRO A 102 -0.41 -16.92 13.75
C PRO A 102 -1.07 -18.20 14.27
N PRO A 103 -0.86 -19.35 13.60
CA PRO A 103 -1.28 -20.63 14.14
C PRO A 103 -0.57 -20.92 15.47
N ALA A 104 -1.24 -21.64 16.37
CA ALA A 104 -0.69 -21.98 17.69
C ALA A 104 0.62 -22.78 17.61
N VAL A 105 0.82 -23.56 16.55
CA VAL A 105 2.03 -24.32 16.27
C VAL A 105 2.50 -24.03 14.86
N VAL A 106 3.71 -23.47 14.73
CA VAL A 106 4.35 -23.23 13.44
C VAL A 106 5.27 -24.41 13.10
N PRO A 107 5.05 -25.14 11.99
CA PRO A 107 5.87 -26.28 11.61
C PRO A 107 7.34 -25.90 11.29
N THR A 108 8.26 -26.83 11.48
CA THR A 108 9.68 -26.61 11.17
C THR A 108 9.88 -26.21 9.71
N GLY A 109 10.62 -25.13 9.46
CA GLY A 109 10.86 -24.59 8.12
C GLY A 109 9.78 -23.62 7.63
N TRP A 110 8.81 -23.29 8.48
CA TRP A 110 7.80 -22.25 8.27
C TRP A 110 7.98 -21.12 9.28
N SER A 111 7.43 -19.95 8.95
CA SER A 111 7.53 -18.75 9.77
C SER A 111 6.24 -17.94 9.68
N VAL A 112 6.00 -17.17 10.74
CA VAL A 112 4.96 -16.14 10.87
C VAL A 112 5.58 -14.76 11.11
N ARG A 113 6.91 -14.68 11.10
CA ARG A 113 7.65 -13.43 11.31
C ARG A 113 7.70 -12.65 9.99
N TRP A 114 6.60 -12.00 9.65
CA TRP A 114 6.41 -11.33 8.36
C TRP A 114 7.53 -10.35 7.97
N ARG A 115 8.19 -9.74 8.95
CA ARG A 115 9.36 -8.88 8.75
C ARG A 115 10.54 -9.57 8.05
N ASP A 116 10.67 -10.87 8.24
CA ASP A 116 11.78 -11.67 7.70
C ASP A 116 11.42 -12.30 6.35
N TRP A 117 10.22 -12.03 5.79
CA TRP A 117 9.76 -12.62 4.54
C TRP A 117 10.02 -11.73 3.32
N ASP A 118 10.88 -12.19 2.42
CA ASP A 118 11.28 -11.43 1.22
C ASP A 118 10.11 -11.11 0.27
N TYR A 119 9.07 -11.94 0.24
CA TYR A 119 7.93 -11.74 -0.66
C TYR A 119 6.82 -10.86 -0.07
N LEU A 120 6.88 -10.46 1.21
CA LEU A 120 5.81 -9.70 1.86
C LEU A 120 5.47 -8.42 1.07
N LEU A 121 6.48 -7.59 0.83
CA LEU A 121 6.29 -6.33 0.12
C LEU A 121 5.97 -6.55 -1.35
N THR A 122 6.50 -7.61 -1.95
CA THR A 122 6.20 -7.94 -3.34
C THR A 122 4.72 -8.25 -3.52
N LEU A 123 4.14 -9.05 -2.62
CA LEU A 123 2.77 -9.54 -2.75
C LEU A 123 1.73 -8.57 -2.20
N PHE A 124 2.00 -7.91 -1.07
CA PHE A 124 1.01 -7.13 -0.34
C PHE A 124 1.16 -5.61 -0.46
N ALA A 125 2.27 -5.10 -1.00
CA ALA A 125 2.31 -3.71 -1.42
C ALA A 125 1.54 -3.51 -2.74
N TYR A 126 1.12 -2.27 -3.01
CA TYR A 126 0.52 -1.95 -4.30
C TYR A 126 1.47 -2.28 -5.45
N SER A 127 0.89 -2.86 -6.49
CA SER A 127 1.65 -3.20 -7.68
C SER A 127 2.26 -1.94 -8.32
N PRO A 128 3.41 -2.06 -8.99
CA PRO A 128 4.00 -0.96 -9.75
C PRO A 128 3.29 -0.72 -11.09
N TYR A 129 2.10 -1.29 -11.30
CA TYR A 129 1.35 -1.18 -12.54
C TYR A 129 0.33 -0.03 -12.50
N PHE A 130 -0.42 0.10 -13.59
CA PHE A 130 -1.47 1.09 -13.81
C PHE A 130 -2.57 1.14 -12.73
N LEU A 131 -2.66 0.15 -11.83
CA LEU A 131 -3.65 0.15 -10.75
C LEU A 131 -2.99 0.02 -9.38
N ARG A 132 -3.51 0.78 -8.42
CA ARG A 132 -3.18 0.65 -6.99
C ARG A 132 -3.87 -0.57 -6.38
N LEU A 133 -3.39 -1.74 -6.78
CA LEU A 133 -3.93 -3.04 -6.43
C LEU A 133 -2.77 -3.90 -5.90
N PRO A 134 -2.87 -4.54 -4.72
CA PRO A 134 -1.84 -5.46 -4.25
C PRO A 134 -1.61 -6.60 -5.25
N GLN A 135 -0.37 -7.04 -5.42
CA GLN A 135 -0.07 -8.12 -6.38
C GLN A 135 -0.76 -9.44 -6.01
N ILE A 136 -0.96 -9.69 -4.72
CA ILE A 136 -1.69 -10.87 -4.24
C ILE A 136 -3.15 -10.85 -4.68
N GLU A 137 -3.81 -9.69 -4.70
CA GLU A 137 -5.18 -9.55 -5.21
C GLU A 137 -5.23 -9.67 -6.73
N MET A 138 -4.23 -9.14 -7.45
CA MET A 138 -4.11 -9.37 -8.90
C MET A 138 -3.98 -10.87 -9.22
N LEU A 139 -3.30 -11.62 -8.35
CA LEU A 139 -3.11 -13.05 -8.54
C LEU A 139 -4.38 -13.82 -8.16
N VAL A 140 -4.85 -13.67 -6.92
CA VAL A 140 -5.92 -14.51 -6.36
C VAL A 140 -7.28 -14.04 -6.86
N ASN A 141 -7.62 -12.78 -6.63
CA ASN A 141 -8.94 -12.23 -6.90
C ASN A 141 -9.17 -12.01 -8.39
N VAL A 142 -8.17 -11.53 -9.12
CA VAL A 142 -8.31 -11.26 -10.56
C VAL A 142 -7.96 -12.49 -11.38
N LYS A 143 -6.70 -12.97 -11.39
CA LYS A 143 -6.28 -14.07 -12.28
C LYS A 143 -6.99 -15.40 -12.01
N TYR A 144 -7.27 -15.73 -10.74
CA TYR A 144 -8.00 -16.97 -10.39
C TYR A 144 -9.49 -16.74 -10.09
N ALA A 145 -9.99 -15.51 -10.21
CA ALA A 145 -11.39 -15.15 -9.95
C ALA A 145 -11.91 -15.59 -8.57
N ILE A 146 -11.06 -15.55 -7.53
CA ILE A 146 -11.44 -15.96 -6.18
C ILE A 146 -11.70 -14.71 -5.32
N PRO A 147 -12.96 -14.31 -5.10
CA PRO A 147 -13.27 -13.10 -4.35
C PRO A 147 -13.01 -13.30 -2.86
N GLY A 148 -12.59 -12.22 -2.19
CA GLY A 148 -12.40 -12.14 -0.73
C GLY A 148 -11.09 -11.47 -0.33
N GLU A 149 -10.88 -11.26 0.97
CA GLU A 149 -9.62 -10.76 1.52
C GLU A 149 -8.64 -11.92 1.72
N VAL A 150 -7.44 -11.79 1.17
CA VAL A 150 -6.36 -12.78 1.37
C VAL A 150 -5.73 -12.56 2.74
N ARG A 151 -5.87 -13.56 3.63
CA ARG A 151 -5.32 -13.54 5.01
C ARG A 151 -4.19 -14.57 5.15
N PRO A 152 -2.92 -14.13 5.09
CA PRO A 152 -1.75 -14.98 5.35
C PRO A 152 -1.82 -15.71 6.68
N ILE A 153 -1.42 -16.98 6.67
CA ILE A 153 -1.28 -17.79 7.89
C ILE A 153 0.21 -17.99 8.21
N MET A 154 0.99 -18.46 7.22
CA MET A 154 2.41 -18.73 7.38
C MET A 154 3.11 -18.77 6.01
N TYR A 155 4.43 -18.61 6.01
CA TYR A 155 5.26 -18.72 4.82
C TYR A 155 6.47 -19.64 5.04
N SER A 156 7.11 -20.07 3.95
CA SER A 156 8.36 -20.84 3.99
C SER A 156 9.34 -20.33 2.95
N ASP A 157 10.49 -19.79 3.40
CA ASP A 157 11.56 -19.33 2.50
C ASP A 157 12.19 -20.49 1.72
N ALA A 158 12.39 -21.64 2.39
CA ALA A 158 12.99 -22.81 1.78
C ALA A 158 12.12 -23.40 0.66
N ARG A 159 10.80 -23.26 0.77
CA ARG A 159 9.83 -23.74 -0.22
C ARG A 159 9.37 -22.65 -1.17
N GLU A 160 9.74 -21.39 -0.92
CA GLU A 160 9.22 -20.21 -1.60
C GLU A 160 7.68 -20.26 -1.67
N ALA A 161 7.03 -20.43 -0.51
CA ALA A 161 5.60 -20.70 -0.44
C ALA A 161 4.88 -19.83 0.60
N LEU A 162 3.59 -19.57 0.34
CA LEU A 162 2.66 -18.90 1.24
C LEU A 162 1.42 -19.78 1.44
N VAL A 163 0.99 -19.93 2.69
CA VAL A 163 -0.31 -20.52 3.05
C VAL A 163 -1.21 -19.41 3.59
N PHE A 164 -2.44 -19.35 3.11
CA PHE A 164 -3.38 -18.28 3.45
C PHE A 164 -4.84 -18.77 3.40
N LEU A 165 -5.72 -17.98 4.00
CA LEU A 165 -7.18 -18.10 3.90
C LEU A 165 -7.74 -17.00 3.01
N ILE A 166 -8.94 -17.22 2.50
CA ILE A 166 -9.73 -16.16 1.87
C ILE A 166 -10.95 -15.88 2.74
N ASP A 167 -11.03 -14.66 3.25
CA ASP A 167 -12.16 -14.16 4.01
C ASP A 167 -13.21 -13.63 3.04
N ARG A 168 -14.38 -14.28 2.97
CA ARG A 168 -15.46 -13.90 2.06
C ARG A 168 -16.55 -13.20 2.86
N PRO A 169 -16.94 -11.96 2.51
CA PRO A 169 -18.14 -11.38 3.09
C PRO A 169 -19.33 -12.26 2.68
N LEU A 170 -20.09 -12.76 3.66
CA LEU A 170 -21.26 -13.59 3.41
C LEU A 170 -22.28 -12.76 2.60
N PRO A 171 -22.66 -13.19 1.38
CA PRO A 171 -23.64 -12.46 0.59
C PRO A 171 -25.00 -12.53 1.29
N GLY A 172 -25.48 -11.40 1.84
CA GLY A 172 -26.87 -11.26 2.28
C GLY A 172 -27.11 -10.98 3.77
N HIS A 173 -26.08 -10.74 4.60
CA HIS A 173 -26.27 -10.18 5.95
C HIS A 173 -26.11 -8.66 5.95
N GLU A 174 -26.79 -7.98 5.02
CA GLU A 174 -27.18 -6.58 5.27
C GLU A 174 -28.38 -6.65 6.21
N ASP A 175 -28.13 -6.92 7.50
CA ASP A 175 -29.18 -6.93 8.51
C ASP A 175 -29.81 -5.53 8.58
N GLU A 176 -30.92 -5.33 7.87
CA GLU A 176 -31.77 -4.13 7.98
C GLU A 176 -32.28 -3.92 9.42
N ASP A 177 -32.25 -4.98 10.24
CA ASP A 177 -32.59 -4.96 11.65
C ASP A 177 -31.33 -5.23 12.48
N GLY A 178 -30.71 -4.19 13.06
CA GLY A 178 -29.44 -4.22 13.81
C GLY A 178 -29.35 -5.10 15.08
N ALA A 179 -29.98 -6.27 15.08
CA ALA A 179 -29.77 -7.31 16.07
C ALA A 179 -28.53 -8.12 15.69
N ARG A 180 -27.39 -7.75 16.28
CA ARG A 180 -26.17 -8.58 16.33
C ARG A 180 -26.51 -9.97 16.86
N GLN A 181 -26.85 -10.92 15.98
CA GLN A 181 -26.73 -12.33 16.33
C GLN A 181 -25.24 -12.61 16.48
N THR A 182 -24.86 -13.16 17.63
CA THR A 182 -23.49 -13.48 17.99
C THR A 182 -22.85 -14.37 16.93
N GLU A 183 -21.92 -13.78 16.19
CA GLU A 183 -21.22 -14.28 14.99
C GLU A 183 -20.36 -15.55 15.23
N GLU A 184 -20.25 -16.04 16.46
CA GLU A 184 -19.26 -17.07 16.81
C GLU A 184 -19.62 -18.51 16.39
N GLU A 185 -20.90 -18.86 16.26
CA GLU A 185 -21.28 -20.28 16.03
C GLU A 185 -21.45 -20.67 14.55
N ASN A 186 -21.63 -19.71 13.64
CA ASN A 186 -21.82 -19.99 12.19
C ASN A 186 -20.64 -19.56 11.31
N ALA A 187 -19.61 -18.92 11.87
CA ALA A 187 -18.40 -18.52 11.14
C ALA A 187 -17.43 -19.69 10.86
N ALA A 188 -17.68 -20.87 11.41
CA ALA A 188 -16.96 -22.11 11.06
C ALA A 188 -17.41 -22.70 9.69
N GLY A 189 -18.02 -21.88 8.81
CA GLY A 189 -18.13 -22.22 7.41
C GLY A 189 -16.73 -22.53 6.87
N ALA A 190 -16.55 -23.73 6.32
CA ALA A 190 -15.26 -24.33 5.97
C ALA A 190 -14.29 -23.32 5.34
N ALA A 191 -13.40 -22.75 6.14
CA ALA A 191 -12.43 -21.78 5.68
C ALA A 191 -11.54 -22.47 4.63
N GLU A 192 -11.59 -21.98 3.40
CA GLU A 192 -10.81 -22.54 2.30
C GLU A 192 -9.33 -22.16 2.50
N VAL A 193 -8.47 -23.17 2.61
CA VAL A 193 -7.01 -22.97 2.72
C VAL A 193 -6.37 -23.06 1.35
N PHE A 194 -5.55 -22.05 1.05
CA PHE A 194 -4.82 -21.95 -0.20
C PHE A 194 -3.31 -22.05 0.03
N TYR A 195 -2.64 -22.63 -0.95
CA TYR A 195 -1.19 -22.71 -1.04
C TYR A 195 -0.73 -22.00 -2.31
N LEU A 196 0.11 -20.98 -2.16
CA LEU A 196 0.73 -20.25 -3.26
C LEU A 196 2.21 -20.63 -3.36
N ASN A 197 2.62 -21.10 -4.53
CA ASN A 197 4.03 -21.21 -4.87
C ASN A 197 4.53 -19.81 -5.31
N CYS A 198 5.27 -19.11 -4.46
CA CYS A 198 5.75 -17.75 -4.71
C CYS A 198 6.76 -17.67 -5.87
N ARG A 199 7.39 -18.80 -6.22
CA ARG A 199 8.33 -18.85 -7.34
C ARG A 199 7.63 -18.90 -8.69
N THR A 200 6.58 -19.72 -8.80
CA THR A 200 5.86 -19.93 -10.08
C THR A 200 4.56 -19.13 -10.18
N PHE A 201 4.04 -18.65 -9.05
CA PHE A 201 2.73 -18.04 -8.88
C PHE A 201 1.57 -18.97 -9.28
N ASP A 202 1.78 -20.28 -9.13
CA ASP A 202 0.74 -21.29 -9.22
C ASP A 202 0.00 -21.36 -7.90
N LEU A 203 -1.32 -21.36 -7.98
CA LEU A 203 -2.21 -21.39 -6.83
C LEU A 203 -2.83 -22.78 -6.70
N TYR A 204 -2.89 -23.27 -5.48
CA TYR A 204 -3.46 -24.55 -5.13
C TYR A 204 -4.49 -24.35 -4.02
N MET A 205 -5.56 -25.11 -4.08
CA MET A 205 -6.56 -25.21 -3.02
C MET A 205 -6.40 -26.54 -2.30
N TYR A 206 -6.59 -26.56 -0.99
CA TYR A 206 -6.64 -27.81 -0.26
C TYR A 206 -7.92 -28.59 -0.58
N ASP A 207 -7.77 -29.82 -1.04
CA ASP A 207 -8.87 -30.68 -1.46
C ASP A 207 -9.40 -31.50 -0.29
N ILE A 208 -10.28 -30.89 0.51
CA ILE A 208 -10.92 -31.53 1.66
C ILE A 208 -11.69 -32.79 1.24
N ALA A 209 -12.28 -32.79 0.03
CA ALA A 209 -13.13 -33.89 -0.44
C ALA A 209 -12.34 -35.17 -0.74
N HIS A 210 -11.06 -35.06 -1.11
CA HIS A 210 -10.21 -36.21 -1.44
C HIS A 210 -9.16 -36.52 -0.36
N ALA A 211 -9.14 -35.79 0.76
CA ALA A 211 -8.28 -36.10 1.89
C ALA A 211 -8.84 -37.30 2.68
N GLU A 212 -8.15 -38.44 2.68
CA GLU A 212 -8.55 -39.63 3.47
C GLU A 212 -8.70 -39.35 4.97
N ASN A 213 -7.96 -38.36 5.47
CA ASN A 213 -8.04 -37.85 6.83
C ASN A 213 -8.09 -36.32 6.75
N ALA A 214 -9.24 -35.79 6.34
CA ALA A 214 -9.45 -34.34 6.32
C ALA A 214 -9.23 -33.79 7.74
N PRO A 215 -8.36 -32.79 7.91
CA PRO A 215 -8.14 -32.13 9.19
C PRO A 215 -9.44 -31.46 9.65
N ASP A 216 -9.77 -31.62 10.94
CA ASP A 216 -10.99 -31.06 11.52
C ASP A 216 -10.83 -29.56 11.84
N THR A 217 -9.58 -29.07 11.91
CA THR A 217 -9.26 -27.67 12.20
C THR A 217 -8.21 -27.10 11.25
N ILE A 218 -8.17 -25.77 11.16
CA ILE A 218 -7.16 -25.03 10.38
C ILE A 218 -5.75 -25.37 10.89
N GLU A 219 -5.56 -25.55 12.20
CA GLU A 219 -4.27 -25.89 12.80
C GLU A 219 -3.77 -27.26 12.36
N GLU A 220 -4.66 -28.25 12.26
CA GLU A 220 -4.32 -29.59 11.77
C GLU A 220 -3.93 -29.56 10.30
N LEU A 221 -4.63 -28.74 9.51
CA LEU A 221 -4.33 -28.53 8.09
C LEU A 221 -2.99 -27.83 7.89
N VAL A 222 -2.75 -26.75 8.62
CA VAL A 222 -1.47 -26.04 8.66
C VAL A 222 -0.34 -26.99 9.05
N ARG A 223 -0.56 -27.86 10.04
CA ARG A 223 0.42 -28.87 10.45
C ARG A 223 0.68 -29.90 9.34
N LEU A 224 -0.37 -30.37 8.66
CA LEU A 224 -0.25 -31.30 7.53
C LEU A 224 0.60 -30.69 6.41
N ILE A 225 0.24 -29.48 5.95
CA ILE A 225 0.97 -28.76 4.89
C ILE A 225 2.42 -28.52 5.32
N GLY A 226 2.62 -28.12 6.58
CA GLY A 226 3.93 -27.70 7.02
C GLY A 226 4.92 -28.85 7.27
N THR A 227 4.42 -30.03 7.62
CA THR A 227 5.23 -31.24 7.88
C THR A 227 5.41 -32.13 6.65
N ALA A 228 4.56 -32.00 5.63
CA ALA A 228 4.67 -32.74 4.38
C ALA A 228 6.03 -32.49 3.71
N PRO A 229 6.82 -33.51 3.32
CA PRO A 229 8.14 -33.33 2.72
C PRO A 229 8.13 -32.49 1.43
N THR A 230 7.11 -32.72 0.60
CA THR A 230 6.89 -32.00 -0.66
C THR A 230 5.42 -31.58 -0.79
N PRO A 231 5.11 -30.54 -1.59
CA PRO A 231 3.72 -30.16 -1.87
C PRO A 231 2.88 -31.28 -2.48
N ALA A 232 3.50 -32.27 -3.14
CA ALA A 232 2.82 -33.42 -3.73
C ALA A 232 2.32 -34.43 -2.67
N ASP A 233 2.85 -34.36 -1.45
CA ASP A 233 2.43 -35.22 -0.32
C ASP A 233 1.21 -34.63 0.43
N VAL A 234 0.74 -33.46 -0.01
CA VAL A 234 -0.47 -32.80 0.49
C VAL A 234 -1.55 -32.95 -0.59
N PRO A 235 -2.83 -33.21 -0.26
CA PRO A 235 -3.92 -33.23 -1.23
C PRO A 235 -4.25 -31.79 -1.69
N LEU A 236 -3.34 -31.22 -2.48
CA LEU A 236 -3.46 -29.91 -3.09
C LEU A 236 -4.00 -30.07 -4.51
N MET A 237 -5.13 -29.44 -4.79
CA MET A 237 -5.67 -29.35 -6.14
C MET A 237 -5.11 -28.08 -6.81
N PRO A 238 -4.37 -28.19 -7.93
CA PRO A 238 -3.93 -27.01 -8.67
C PRO A 238 -5.13 -26.29 -9.27
N LEU A 239 -5.19 -24.97 -9.09
CA LEU A 239 -6.22 -24.14 -9.71
C LEU A 239 -5.78 -23.68 -11.09
N THR A 240 -6.72 -23.68 -12.03
CA THR A 240 -6.52 -23.12 -13.36
C THR A 240 -6.89 -21.64 -13.34
N PRO A 241 -6.08 -20.75 -13.95
CA PRO A 241 -6.45 -19.34 -14.10
C PRO A 241 -7.80 -19.20 -14.80
N ASP A 242 -8.61 -18.28 -14.32
CA ASP A 242 -9.88 -17.93 -14.94
C ASP A 242 -9.62 -17.18 -16.26
N PRO A 243 -10.29 -17.53 -17.37
CA PRO A 243 -10.06 -16.89 -18.66
C PRO A 243 -10.42 -15.40 -18.67
N ASP A 244 -11.49 -15.00 -17.97
CA ASP A 244 -11.92 -13.59 -17.90
C ASP A 244 -10.99 -12.80 -16.97
N GLY A 245 -10.56 -13.42 -15.86
CA GLY A 245 -9.52 -12.91 -14.97
C GLY A 245 -8.18 -12.68 -15.68
N ALA A 246 -7.74 -13.64 -16.50
CA ALA A 246 -6.53 -13.50 -17.31
C ALA A 246 -6.66 -12.38 -18.35
N ALA A 247 -7.83 -12.23 -18.98
CA ALA A 247 -8.10 -11.14 -19.91
C ALA A 247 -8.11 -9.77 -19.20
N ALA A 248 -8.71 -9.68 -18.02
CA ALA A 248 -8.70 -8.47 -17.19
C ALA A 248 -7.26 -8.10 -16.78
N LEU A 249 -6.45 -9.08 -16.36
CA LEU A 249 -5.05 -8.86 -16.01
C LEU A 249 -4.24 -8.32 -17.21
N GLN A 250 -4.45 -8.84 -18.41
CA GLN A 250 -3.80 -8.34 -19.61
C GLN A 250 -4.18 -6.87 -19.88
N ARG A 251 -5.45 -6.50 -19.69
CA ARG A 251 -5.93 -5.12 -19.82
C ARG A 251 -5.30 -4.17 -18.78
N ILE A 252 -5.05 -4.63 -17.56
CA ILE A 252 -4.29 -3.87 -16.55
C ILE A 252 -2.87 -3.58 -17.07
N LEU A 253 -2.19 -4.60 -17.62
CA LEU A 253 -0.84 -4.46 -18.17
C LEU A 253 -0.80 -3.54 -19.39
N ASP A 254 -1.86 -3.55 -20.20
CA ASP A 254 -2.04 -2.67 -21.36
C ASP A 254 -2.51 -1.25 -20.98
N ARG A 255 -2.65 -0.97 -19.68
CA ARG A 255 -3.13 0.31 -19.11
C ARG A 255 -4.53 0.72 -19.60
N ASP A 256 -5.41 -0.24 -19.84
CA ASP A 256 -6.79 0.02 -20.26
C ASP A 256 -7.66 0.47 -19.07
N ALA A 257 -7.91 1.77 -18.97
CA ALA A 257 -8.74 2.35 -17.91
C ALA A 257 -10.17 1.77 -17.84
N SER A 258 -10.70 1.25 -18.95
CA SER A 258 -12.04 0.65 -18.97
C SER A 258 -12.11 -0.71 -18.27
N VAL A 259 -10.98 -1.26 -17.80
CA VAL A 259 -10.95 -2.48 -16.97
C VAL A 259 -11.42 -2.23 -15.54
N ILE A 260 -11.27 -1.00 -15.03
CA ILE A 260 -11.60 -0.65 -13.63
C ILE A 260 -13.03 -1.02 -13.24
N PRO A 261 -14.09 -0.64 -13.97
CA PRO A 261 -15.45 -1.03 -13.62
C PRO A 261 -15.72 -2.53 -13.76
N VAL A 262 -14.95 -3.25 -14.60
CA VAL A 262 -15.04 -4.72 -14.71
C VAL A 262 -14.45 -5.36 -13.45
N LEU A 263 -13.27 -4.89 -13.02
CA LEU A 263 -12.63 -5.36 -11.78
C LEU A 263 -13.52 -5.16 -10.55
N ALA A 264 -14.08 -3.96 -10.41
CA ALA A 264 -14.93 -3.61 -9.27
C ALA A 264 -16.25 -4.39 -9.19
N ARG A 265 -16.72 -4.92 -10.33
CA ARG A 265 -17.98 -5.67 -10.39
C ARG A 265 -17.75 -7.17 -10.24
N ASP A 266 -16.75 -7.69 -10.95
CA ASP A 266 -16.61 -9.13 -11.18
C ASP A 266 -15.54 -9.78 -10.27
N PHE A 267 -14.57 -9.01 -9.77
CA PHE A 267 -13.37 -9.57 -9.13
C PHE A 267 -13.07 -8.97 -7.74
N LEU A 268 -13.40 -7.70 -7.51
CA LEU A 268 -13.04 -6.95 -6.30
C LEU A 268 -14.29 -6.40 -5.62
N ALA A 269 -14.27 -6.34 -4.29
CA ALA A 269 -15.33 -5.70 -3.50
C ALA A 269 -15.21 -4.16 -3.45
N TYR A 270 -14.29 -3.58 -4.22
CA TYR A 270 -14.03 -2.14 -4.26
C TYR A 270 -13.59 -1.70 -5.66
N THR A 271 -13.64 -0.40 -5.92
CA THR A 271 -13.17 0.17 -7.19
C THR A 271 -11.69 0.53 -7.09
N PRO A 272 -10.77 -0.16 -7.78
CA PRO A 272 -9.35 0.15 -7.72
C PRO A 272 -9.08 1.48 -8.44
N ARG A 273 -8.11 2.24 -7.91
CA ARG A 273 -7.71 3.52 -8.49
C ARG A 273 -6.58 3.36 -9.50
N ALA A 274 -6.69 4.07 -10.62
CA ALA A 274 -5.61 4.22 -11.59
C ALA A 274 -4.39 4.97 -11.01
N THR A 275 -3.19 4.54 -11.38
CA THR A 275 -1.94 5.24 -11.13
C THR A 275 -1.51 6.04 -12.35
N GLU A 276 -0.87 7.19 -12.09
CA GLU A 276 -0.12 7.91 -13.10
C GLU A 276 1.29 7.31 -13.25
N PRO A 277 1.95 7.39 -14.43
CA PRO A 277 3.31 6.88 -14.60
C PRO A 277 4.33 7.45 -13.60
N ALA A 278 4.10 8.68 -13.13
CA ALA A 278 4.93 9.32 -12.12
C ALA A 278 4.76 8.70 -10.72
N GLU A 279 3.63 8.05 -10.43
CA GLU A 279 3.36 7.36 -9.17
C GLU A 279 3.91 5.93 -9.17
N GLU A 280 4.04 5.29 -10.33
CA GLU A 280 4.51 3.90 -10.49
C GLU A 280 6.03 3.74 -10.24
N LEU A 281 6.80 4.80 -10.46
CA LEU A 281 8.26 4.77 -10.41
C LEU A 281 8.86 5.14 -9.05
N VAL A 282 8.04 5.62 -8.11
CA VAL A 282 8.52 6.04 -6.80
C VAL A 282 8.58 4.80 -5.91
N SER A 283 9.78 4.45 -5.46
CA SER A 283 9.90 3.37 -4.47
C SER A 283 9.08 3.68 -3.22
N ALA A 284 8.57 2.67 -2.53
CA ALA A 284 7.77 2.89 -1.31
C ALA A 284 8.53 3.75 -0.28
N ASP A 285 9.86 3.57 -0.20
CA ASP A 285 10.75 4.33 0.68
C ASP A 285 10.93 5.78 0.22
N GLU A 286 11.06 6.04 -1.08
CA GLU A 286 11.09 7.41 -1.61
C GLU A 286 9.74 8.12 -1.41
N ALA A 287 8.63 7.40 -1.58
CA ALA A 287 7.30 7.93 -1.36
C ALA A 287 7.06 8.23 0.13
N ASP A 288 7.58 7.39 1.03
CA ASP A 288 7.55 7.65 2.47
C ASP A 288 8.50 8.79 2.86
N ALA A 289 9.72 8.83 2.33
CA ALA A 289 10.65 9.93 2.55
C ALA A 289 10.05 11.27 2.09
N ALA A 290 9.43 11.31 0.91
CA ALA A 290 8.76 12.51 0.42
C ALA A 290 7.49 12.89 1.23
N ARG A 291 6.81 11.93 1.86
CA ARG A 291 5.70 12.21 2.80
C ARG A 291 6.23 12.80 4.10
N ARG A 292 7.27 12.20 4.64
CA ARG A 292 7.98 12.68 5.82
C ARG A 292 8.48 14.11 5.58
N ASP A 293 9.17 14.37 4.47
CA ASP A 293 9.68 15.71 4.17
C ASP A 293 8.54 16.75 4.07
N ARG A 294 7.41 16.38 3.46
CA ARG A 294 6.21 17.24 3.41
C ARG A 294 5.60 17.50 4.79
N LEU A 295 5.50 16.48 5.64
CA LEU A 295 4.97 16.65 7.00
C LEU A 295 5.92 17.51 7.86
N ALA A 296 7.24 17.30 7.74
CA ALA A 296 8.24 18.11 8.42
C ALA A 296 8.15 19.59 7.99
N ASP A 297 7.97 19.85 6.70
CA ASP A 297 7.84 21.20 6.17
C ASP A 297 6.52 21.86 6.59
N ALA A 298 5.42 21.09 6.65
CA ALA A 298 4.15 21.56 7.19
C ALA A 298 4.25 21.97 8.66
N ILE A 299 4.88 21.13 9.51
CA ILE A 299 5.15 21.44 10.93
C ILE A 299 6.01 22.69 11.06
N ARG A 300 7.09 22.79 10.27
CA ARG A 300 7.98 23.96 10.27
C ARG A 300 7.23 25.24 9.88
N THR A 301 6.41 25.17 8.84
CA THR A 301 5.60 26.30 8.35
C THR A 301 4.58 26.73 9.39
N ALA A 302 3.88 25.78 10.03
CA ALA A 302 2.92 26.06 11.08
C ALA A 302 3.56 26.70 12.32
N ARG A 303 4.74 26.22 12.75
CA ARG A 303 5.53 26.85 13.82
C ARG A 303 5.91 28.29 13.48
N GLY A 304 6.34 28.54 12.25
CA GLY A 304 6.66 29.89 11.77
C GLY A 304 5.47 30.83 11.86
N TYR A 305 4.30 30.39 11.37
CA TYR A 305 3.06 31.17 11.42
C TYR A 305 2.59 31.46 12.85
N ILE A 306 2.62 30.46 13.73
CA ILE A 306 2.26 30.63 15.16
C ILE A 306 3.18 31.66 15.82
N LYS A 307 4.49 31.56 15.59
CA LYS A 307 5.47 32.50 16.14
C LYS A 307 5.24 33.94 15.65
N GLU A 308 5.02 34.12 14.34
CA GLU A 308 4.74 35.44 13.76
C GLU A 308 3.45 36.04 14.35
N THR A 309 2.39 35.23 14.50
CA THR A 309 1.12 35.66 15.08
C THR A 309 1.26 36.01 16.57
N GLU A 310 2.07 35.26 17.33
CA GLU A 310 2.38 35.59 18.73
C GLU A 310 3.13 36.92 18.86
N GLU A 311 4.11 37.16 17.99
CA GLU A 311 4.87 38.41 17.96
C GLU A 311 3.98 39.61 17.62
N GLU A 312 3.04 39.44 16.68
CA GLU A 312 2.04 40.45 16.31
C GLU A 312 1.11 40.77 17.50
N LEU A 313 0.54 39.76 18.16
CA LEU A 313 -0.32 39.96 19.33
C LEU A 313 0.41 40.67 20.48
N VAL A 314 1.67 40.34 20.74
CA VAL A 314 2.48 41.01 21.77
C VAL A 314 2.75 42.47 21.39
N ALA A 315 2.96 42.77 20.11
CA ALA A 315 3.13 44.13 19.63
C ALA A 315 1.84 44.96 19.79
N ASP A 316 0.69 44.40 19.40
CA ASP A 316 -0.63 45.02 19.53
C ASP A 316 -1.01 45.28 20.99
N GLU A 317 -0.71 44.36 21.90
CA GLU A 317 -0.92 44.54 23.34
C GLU A 317 -0.07 45.69 23.89
N LYS A 318 1.19 45.77 23.46
CA LYS A 318 2.11 46.84 23.88
C LYS A 318 1.64 48.20 23.37
N GLU A 319 1.19 48.29 22.12
CA GLU A 319 0.61 49.51 21.56
C GLU A 319 -0.68 49.91 22.29
N SER A 320 -1.57 48.94 22.54
CA SER A 320 -2.80 49.16 23.29
C SER A 320 -2.55 49.65 24.71
N MET A 321 -1.53 49.13 25.40
CA MET A 321 -1.11 49.61 26.72
C MET A 321 -0.55 51.03 26.65
N ALA A 322 0.31 51.34 25.68
CA ALA A 322 0.87 52.68 25.52
C ALA A 322 -0.21 53.74 25.24
N LEU A 323 -1.23 53.40 24.43
CA LEU A 323 -2.38 54.26 24.17
C LEU A 323 -3.21 54.52 25.43
N ARG A 324 -3.42 53.48 26.27
CA ARG A 324 -4.13 53.62 27.55
C ARG A 324 -3.37 54.50 28.54
N GLU A 325 -2.05 54.38 28.61
CA GLU A 325 -1.20 55.25 29.43
C GLU A 325 -1.24 56.70 28.94
N ALA A 326 -1.12 56.92 27.62
CA ALA A 326 -1.16 58.26 27.03
C ALA A 326 -2.51 58.97 27.21
N ALA A 327 -3.62 58.22 27.26
CA ALA A 327 -4.95 58.76 27.50
C ALA A 327 -5.18 59.28 28.95
N GLY A 328 -4.21 59.09 29.86
CA GLY A 328 -4.12 59.85 31.10
C GLY A 328 -5.27 59.66 32.10
N GLY A 329 -5.96 58.52 32.09
CA GLY A 329 -6.99 58.16 33.09
C GLY A 329 -8.21 59.08 33.17
N ALA A 330 -8.32 60.08 32.28
CA ALA A 330 -9.41 61.04 32.27
C ALA A 330 -10.65 60.38 31.65
N GLY A 331 -11.43 59.69 32.49
CA GLY A 331 -12.82 59.32 32.27
C GLY A 331 -13.16 58.96 30.82
N LEU A 332 -12.56 57.89 30.31
CA LEU A 332 -12.91 57.33 28.99
C LEU A 332 -14.37 56.86 29.06
N HIS A 333 -15.30 57.72 28.65
CA HIS A 333 -16.62 57.30 28.20
C HIS A 333 -16.41 56.14 27.23
N GLU A 334 -17.10 55.03 27.46
CA GLU A 334 -17.00 53.79 26.68
C GLU A 334 -16.97 54.06 25.18
N ASN A 335 -15.77 54.14 24.61
CA ASN A 335 -15.60 54.38 23.19
C ASN A 335 -15.82 53.04 22.49
N GLU A 336 -16.90 52.90 21.72
CA GLU A 336 -17.24 51.64 21.05
C GLU A 336 -16.09 51.10 20.17
N GLY A 337 -15.21 51.98 19.66
CA GLY A 337 -14.00 51.58 18.94
C GLY A 337 -13.07 50.68 19.76
N LEU A 338 -12.82 51.02 21.03
CA LEU A 338 -11.97 50.21 21.93
C LEU A 338 -12.58 48.83 22.20
N LYS A 339 -13.91 48.72 22.25
CA LYS A 339 -14.62 47.43 22.43
C LYS A 339 -14.52 46.56 21.17
N LEU A 340 -14.43 47.17 19.98
CA LEU A 340 -14.29 46.44 18.72
C LEU A 340 -12.89 45.84 18.57
N ASP A 341 -11.85 46.62 18.91
CA ASP A 341 -10.45 46.17 18.88
C ASP A 341 -10.20 45.04 19.89
N GLU A 342 -10.77 45.15 21.11
CA GLU A 342 -10.67 44.08 22.12
C GLU A 342 -11.31 42.77 21.65
N ARG A 343 -12.44 42.82 20.93
CA ARG A 343 -13.07 41.62 20.34
C ARG A 343 -12.22 41.02 19.23
N ALA A 344 -11.65 41.84 18.35
CA ALA A 344 -10.78 41.36 17.27
C ALA A 344 -9.53 40.67 17.85
N HIS A 345 -8.93 41.27 18.88
CA HIS A 345 -7.78 40.71 19.60
C HIS A 345 -8.11 39.37 20.28
N LEU A 346 -9.28 39.25 20.92
CA LEU A 346 -9.74 37.99 21.51
C LEU A 346 -9.98 36.90 20.44
N GLN A 347 -10.53 37.27 19.28
CA GLN A 347 -10.71 36.33 18.17
C GLN A 347 -9.37 35.85 17.60
N MET A 348 -8.39 36.74 17.46
CA MET A 348 -7.04 36.36 17.01
C MET A 348 -6.36 35.43 18.01
N ARG A 349 -6.44 35.71 19.32
CA ARG A 349 -5.93 34.78 20.37
C ARG A 349 -6.62 33.42 20.31
N ALA A 350 -7.94 33.37 20.14
CA ALA A 350 -8.66 32.10 20.02
C ALA A 350 -8.22 31.29 18.78
N ALA A 351 -8.05 31.95 17.64
CA ALA A 351 -7.57 31.31 16.41
C ALA A 351 -6.11 30.82 16.53
N LEU A 352 -5.28 31.54 17.27
CA LEU A 352 -3.91 31.14 17.58
C LEU A 352 -3.89 29.86 18.42
N GLU A 353 -4.71 29.78 19.47
CA GLU A 353 -4.79 28.58 20.32
C GLU A 353 -5.33 27.36 19.54
N GLU A 354 -6.30 27.55 18.65
CA GLU A 354 -6.74 26.48 17.73
C GLU A 354 -5.59 26.01 16.81
N SER A 355 -4.80 26.95 16.29
CA SER A 355 -3.65 26.65 15.43
C SER A 355 -2.56 25.88 16.18
N LYS A 356 -2.30 26.23 17.45
CA LYS A 356 -1.38 25.50 18.34
C LYS A 356 -1.85 24.08 18.61
N ALA A 357 -3.15 23.89 18.86
CA ALA A 357 -3.73 22.56 19.05
C ALA A 357 -3.51 21.67 17.81
N LYS A 358 -3.80 22.20 16.61
CA LYS A 358 -3.55 21.48 15.34
C LYS A 358 -2.07 21.19 15.10
N LEU A 359 -1.17 22.11 15.46
CA LEU A 359 0.27 21.84 15.42
C LEU A 359 0.64 20.68 16.35
N GLY A 360 0.09 20.65 17.57
CA GLY A 360 0.29 19.55 18.51
C GLY A 360 -0.15 18.20 17.94
N GLU A 361 -1.29 18.15 17.26
CA GLU A 361 -1.76 16.93 16.56
C GLU A 361 -0.79 16.49 15.45
N LEU A 362 -0.28 17.43 14.65
CA LEU A 362 0.71 17.13 13.60
C LEU A 362 2.04 16.62 14.18
N GLU A 363 2.50 17.21 15.28
CA GLU A 363 3.72 16.78 15.98
C GLU A 363 3.56 15.41 16.64
N GLN A 364 2.38 15.14 17.22
CA GLN A 364 2.04 13.81 17.74
C GLN A 364 2.03 12.78 16.61
N MET A 365 1.37 13.09 15.49
CA MET A 365 1.34 12.21 14.31
C MET A 365 2.75 11.94 13.77
N TRP A 366 3.61 12.96 13.71
CA TRP A 366 5.01 12.80 13.36
C TRP A 366 5.74 11.85 14.30
N THR A 367 5.58 12.07 15.61
CA THR A 367 6.28 11.28 16.64
C THR A 367 5.81 9.83 16.63
N THR A 368 4.51 9.58 16.57
CA THR A 368 3.94 8.23 16.50
C THR A 368 4.36 7.49 15.24
N ARG A 369 4.46 8.18 14.10
CA ARG A 369 4.74 7.54 12.80
C ARG A 369 6.22 7.43 12.47
N TYR A 370 7.05 8.36 12.95
CA TYR A 370 8.44 8.53 12.53
C TYR A 370 9.44 8.69 13.69
N GLY A 371 8.99 8.74 14.95
CA GLY A 371 9.84 8.98 16.13
C GLY A 371 10.90 7.90 16.34
N GLU A 372 10.53 6.62 16.26
CA GLU A 372 11.45 5.48 16.48
C GLU A 372 12.56 5.40 15.42
N TRP A 373 12.32 5.94 14.23
CA TRP A 373 13.29 5.93 13.12
C TRP A 373 14.52 6.79 13.39
N HIS A 374 14.36 7.87 14.15
CA HIS A 374 15.46 8.78 14.47
C HIS A 374 16.37 8.24 15.57
N GLU A 375 15.83 7.54 16.57
CA GLU A 375 16.64 6.94 17.65
C GLU A 375 17.55 5.82 17.12
N THR A 376 17.04 4.98 16.21
CA THR A 376 17.80 3.86 15.64
C THR A 376 18.90 4.30 14.67
N LYS A 377 18.73 5.39 13.93
CA LYS A 377 19.82 5.93 13.08
C LYS A 377 20.89 6.64 13.88
N SER A 378 20.54 7.31 14.97
CA SER A 378 21.52 8.04 15.79
C SER A 378 22.41 7.12 16.64
N GLN A 379 22.00 5.86 16.86
CA GLN A 379 22.81 4.83 17.53
C GLN A 379 23.74 4.05 16.57
N ASN A 380 23.47 4.09 15.26
CA ASN A 380 24.22 3.36 14.24
C ASN A 380 25.14 4.26 13.38
N ALA A 381 25.15 5.56 13.64
CA ALA A 381 26.07 6.55 13.07
C ALA A 381 27.06 6.99 14.15
#